data_AF-A0A2T6F9A2-F1
#
_entry.id   AF-A0A2T6F9A2-F1
#
_cell.length_a   1.000
_cell.length_b   1.000
_cell.length_c   1.000
_cell.angle_alpha   90.00
_cell.angle_beta   90.00
_cell.angle_gamma   90.00
#
_symmetry.space_group_name_H-M   'P 1'
#
loop_
_entity.id
_entity.type
_entity.pdbx_description
1 polymer ?
#
loop_
_entity_poly.entity_id
_entity_poly.type
_entity_poly.pdbx_seq_one_letter_code
_entity_poly.pdbx_strand_id
1 'polypeptide(L)'
;MTDKELNAYCEAWVNWCYTRRFYLQPGAQNILARMLPSKTGAPPNARNDPDMQFFNMAIHAMADMPKHANGFACFKITYIEQPDSIKRAAANLEIDRSTFYRRANAFAKKAYSMRGSLKAAHHAMAECDLVDAD
;
A
#
# COMPACT_ATOMS: atom_id res chain seq x y z
N MET A 1 -7.37 15.13 6.67
CA MET A 1 -7.16 13.68 6.84
C MET A 1 -6.77 13.41 8.28
N THR A 2 -7.65 12.78 9.05
CA THR A 2 -7.35 12.30 10.40
C THR A 2 -6.54 10.99 10.34
N ASP A 3 -5.91 10.60 11.45
CA ASP A 3 -5.15 9.34 11.49
C ASP A 3 -6.05 8.11 11.27
N LYS A 4 -7.31 8.16 11.71
CA LYS A 4 -8.30 7.11 11.47
C LYS A 4 -8.69 7.00 9.99
N GLU A 5 -8.93 8.14 9.34
CA GLU A 5 -9.22 8.20 7.90
C GLU A 5 -8.04 7.69 7.07
N LEU A 6 -6.81 8.03 7.47
CA LEU A 6 -5.61 7.56 6.79
C LEU A 6 -5.46 6.04 6.93
N ASN A 7 -5.71 5.48 8.11
CA ASN A 7 -5.66 4.04 8.32
C ASN A 7 -6.71 3.33 7.45
N ALA A 8 -7.96 3.81 7.45
CA ALA A 8 -9.02 3.27 6.60
C ALA A 8 -8.68 3.37 5.10
N TYR A 9 -8.01 4.46 4.69
CA TYR A 9 -7.53 4.62 3.33
C TYR A 9 -6.43 3.61 2.97
N CYS A 10 -5.50 3.34 3.89
CA CYS A 10 -4.46 2.33 3.70
C CYS A 10 -5.06 0.90 3.63
N GLU A 11 -6.05 0.59 4.46
CA GLU A 11 -6.79 -0.68 4.39
C GLU A 11 -7.53 -0.83 3.07
N ALA A 12 -8.19 0.24 2.59
CA ALA A 12 -8.83 0.25 1.28
C ALA A 12 -7.81 0.04 0.15
N TRP A 13 -6.61 0.64 0.25
CA TRP A 13 -5.52 0.41 -0.70
C TRP A 13 -5.03 -1.04 -0.70
N VAL A 14 -4.85 -1.66 0.47
CA VAL A 14 -4.46 -3.08 0.56
C VAL A 14 -5.49 -3.97 -0.14
N ASN A 15 -6.78 -3.75 0.15
CA ASN A 15 -7.87 -4.47 -0.50
C ASN A 15 -7.88 -4.22 -2.02
N TRP A 16 -7.64 -2.98 -2.45
CA TRP A 16 -7.50 -2.59 -3.85
C TRP A 16 -6.34 -3.31 -4.54
N CYS A 17 -5.23 -3.57 -3.84
CA CYS A 17 -4.13 -4.37 -4.35
C CYS A 17 -4.45 -5.87 -4.43
N TYR A 18 -5.13 -6.45 -3.44
CA TYR A 18 -5.52 -7.86 -3.43
C TYR A 18 -6.52 -8.22 -4.53
N THR A 19 -7.43 -7.30 -4.87
CA THR A 19 -8.41 -7.50 -5.96
C THR A 19 -7.79 -7.51 -7.34
N ARG A 20 -6.66 -6.83 -7.52
CA ARG A 20 -6.02 -6.66 -8.82
C ARG A 20 -4.92 -7.68 -9.01
N ARG A 21 -5.05 -8.44 -10.10
CA ARG A 21 -4.14 -9.53 -10.48
C ARG A 21 -2.65 -9.14 -10.50
N PHE A 22 -2.32 -7.87 -10.68
CA PHE A 22 -0.95 -7.40 -10.92
C PHE A 22 -0.18 -6.94 -9.67
N TYR A 23 -0.86 -6.67 -8.54
CA TYR A 23 -0.22 -5.99 -7.41
C TYR A 23 0.07 -6.92 -6.22
N LEU A 24 -0.93 -7.64 -5.72
CA LEU A 24 -0.74 -8.66 -4.70
C LEU A 24 -1.56 -9.90 -5.07
N GLN A 25 -0.94 -10.88 -5.73
CA GLN A 25 -1.60 -12.18 -5.93
C GLN A 25 -1.64 -12.94 -4.59
N PRO A 26 -2.82 -13.39 -4.13
CA PRO A 26 -2.88 -14.50 -3.19
C PRO A 26 -2.12 -15.67 -3.84
N GLY A 27 -1.17 -16.27 -3.11
CA GLY A 27 -0.23 -17.24 -3.67
C GLY A 27 -0.89 -18.26 -4.60
N ALA A 28 -0.20 -18.59 -5.70
CA ALA A 28 -0.71 -19.49 -6.74
C ALA A 28 -1.24 -20.79 -6.11
N GLN A 29 -2.56 -20.99 -6.18
CA GLN A 29 -3.18 -22.21 -5.66
C GLN A 29 -3.08 -23.32 -6.70
N ASN A 30 -2.57 -24.49 -6.28
CA ASN A 30 -2.63 -25.69 -7.10
C ASN A 30 -4.09 -26.17 -7.29
N ILE A 31 -4.34 -27.01 -8.29
CA ILE A 31 -5.71 -27.47 -8.63
C ILE A 31 -6.40 -28.12 -7.42
N LEU A 32 -5.67 -28.94 -6.65
CA LEU A 32 -6.21 -29.59 -5.45
C LEU A 32 -6.64 -28.58 -4.38
N ALA A 33 -5.85 -27.53 -4.15
CA ALA A 33 -6.17 -26.46 -3.22
C ALA A 33 -7.42 -25.66 -3.64
N ARG A 34 -7.69 -25.56 -4.95
CA ARG A 34 -8.91 -24.92 -5.48
C ARG A 34 -10.15 -25.79 -5.33
N MET A 35 -10.01 -27.10 -5.20
CA MET A 35 -11.11 -28.04 -4.99
C MET A 35 -11.50 -28.19 -3.52
N LEU A 36 -10.60 -27.83 -2.59
CA LEU A 36 -10.89 -27.80 -1.17
C LEU A 36 -11.68 -26.53 -0.81
N PRO A 37 -12.65 -26.60 0.13
CA PRO A 37 -13.28 -25.40 0.65
C PRO A 37 -12.22 -24.48 1.25
N SER A 38 -12.11 -23.29 0.68
CA SER A 38 -11.12 -22.30 1.10
C SER A 38 -11.34 -21.94 2.56
N LYS A 39 -10.30 -22.10 3.39
CA LYS A 39 -10.30 -21.61 4.78
C LYS A 39 -10.24 -20.08 4.85
N THR A 40 -9.78 -19.46 3.78
CA THR A 40 -9.75 -18.00 3.59
C THR A 40 -11.02 -17.55 2.86
N GLY A 41 -11.65 -16.48 3.33
CA GLY A 41 -12.85 -15.92 2.69
C GLY A 41 -12.62 -15.48 1.24
N ALA A 42 -13.70 -15.10 0.55
CA ALA A 42 -13.60 -14.51 -0.77
C ALA A 42 -12.70 -13.25 -0.73
N PRO A 43 -11.93 -12.96 -1.79
CA PRO A 43 -11.17 -11.72 -1.88
C PRO A 43 -12.09 -10.52 -1.64
N PRO A 44 -11.60 -9.45 -0.98
CA PRO A 44 -12.38 -8.22 -0.80
C PRO A 44 -12.91 -7.73 -2.14
N ASN A 45 -14.10 -7.11 -2.20
CA ASN A 45 -14.57 -6.43 -3.43
C ASN A 45 -14.26 -4.93 -3.34
N ALA A 46 -13.00 -4.57 -3.58
CA ALA A 46 -12.55 -3.19 -3.45
C ALA A 46 -13.03 -2.33 -4.63
N ARG A 47 -13.46 -1.09 -4.35
CA ARG A 47 -13.87 -0.12 -5.36
C ARG A 47 -12.72 0.18 -6.33
N ASN A 48 -13.05 0.33 -7.62
CA ASN A 48 -12.10 0.86 -8.59
C ASN A 48 -11.96 2.38 -8.42
N ASP A 49 -10.87 2.79 -7.76
CA ASP A 49 -10.53 4.19 -7.52
C ASP A 49 -9.21 4.51 -8.26
N PRO A 50 -9.20 5.51 -9.17
CA PRO A 50 -7.98 5.93 -9.88
C PRO A 50 -6.93 6.54 -8.94
N ASP A 51 -7.32 7.16 -7.82
CA ASP A 51 -6.39 7.80 -6.88
C ASP A 51 -5.52 6.77 -6.13
N MET A 52 -5.98 5.52 -6.06
CA MET A 52 -5.24 4.41 -5.46
C MET A 52 -4.04 4.00 -6.32
N GLN A 53 -4.08 4.18 -7.64
CA GLN A 53 -2.94 3.92 -8.50
C GLN A 53 -1.80 4.91 -8.21
N PHE A 54 -2.11 6.20 -8.08
CA PHE A 54 -1.13 7.22 -7.71
C PHE A 54 -0.57 6.99 -6.30
N PHE A 55 -1.41 6.52 -5.38
CA PHE A 55 -0.93 6.14 -4.04
C PHE A 55 -0.01 4.92 -4.08
N ASN A 56 -0.33 3.91 -4.88
CA ASN A 56 0.54 2.75 -5.09
C ASN A 56 1.90 3.17 -5.68
N MET A 57 1.90 4.04 -6.69
CA MET A 57 3.12 4.63 -7.24
C MET A 57 3.93 5.38 -6.19
N ALA A 58 3.28 6.20 -5.35
CA ALA A 58 3.95 6.92 -4.27
C ALA A 58 4.63 5.97 -3.28
N ILE A 59 3.97 4.86 -2.92
CA ILE A 59 4.54 3.87 -2.00
C ILE A 59 5.80 3.23 -2.61
N HIS A 60 5.74 2.79 -3.87
CA HIS A 60 6.89 2.19 -4.54
C HIS A 60 8.03 3.19 -4.76
N ALA A 61 7.74 4.39 -5.24
CA ALA A 61 8.73 5.44 -5.41
C ALA A 61 9.44 5.80 -4.08
N MET A 62 8.68 5.84 -2.98
CA MET A 62 9.28 6.04 -1.66
C MET A 62 10.05 4.83 -1.16
N ALA A 63 9.63 3.61 -1.49
CA ALA A 63 10.32 2.38 -1.10
C ALA A 63 11.71 2.27 -1.73
N ASP A 64 11.88 2.77 -2.96
CA ASP A 64 13.17 2.80 -3.65
C ASP A 64 14.17 3.79 -3.04
N MET A 65 13.70 4.74 -2.23
CA MET A 65 14.56 5.73 -1.57
C MET A 65 15.09 5.20 -0.23
N PRO A 66 16.43 5.10 -0.03
CA PRO A 66 17.01 4.55 1.20
C PRO A 66 16.57 5.29 2.48
N LYS A 67 16.32 6.60 2.38
CA LYS A 67 15.83 7.46 3.47
C LYS A 67 14.50 6.97 4.07
N HIS A 68 13.69 6.25 3.31
CA HIS A 68 12.37 5.79 3.72
C HIS A 68 12.31 4.29 4.07
N ALA A 69 13.40 3.54 3.90
CA ALA A 69 13.46 2.09 4.11
C ALA A 69 12.90 1.64 5.47
N ASN A 70 13.30 2.32 6.56
CA ASN A 70 12.81 1.99 7.91
C ASN A 70 11.30 2.23 8.09
N GLY A 71 10.78 3.30 7.48
CA GLY A 71 9.35 3.60 7.52
C GLY A 71 8.55 2.62 6.67
N PHE A 72 9.09 2.28 5.49
CA PHE A 72 8.52 1.30 4.58
C PHE A 72 8.46 -0.10 5.21
N ALA A 73 9.52 -0.55 5.88
CA ALA A 73 9.53 -1.84 6.57
C ALA A 73 8.38 -1.94 7.60
N CYS A 74 8.20 -0.92 8.44
CA CYS A 74 7.11 -0.89 9.41
C CYS A 74 5.74 -0.84 8.72
N PHE A 75 5.61 -0.04 7.67
CA PHE A 75 4.37 0.07 6.87
C PHE A 75 3.99 -1.25 6.20
N LYS A 76 4.94 -1.90 5.53
CA LYS A 76 4.77 -3.19 4.86
C LYS A 76 4.30 -4.26 5.85
N ILE A 77 4.95 -4.35 7.00
CA ILE A 77 4.55 -5.31 8.04
C ILE A 77 3.12 -5.02 8.50
N THR A 78 2.79 -3.75 8.72
CA THR A 78 1.46 -3.35 9.24
C THR A 78 0.34 -3.72 8.28
N TYR A 79 0.49 -3.39 7.00
CA TYR A 79 -0.62 -3.41 6.04
C TYR A 79 -0.59 -4.59 5.07
N ILE A 80 0.59 -5.09 4.70
CA ILE A 80 0.76 -6.18 3.74
C ILE A 80 0.91 -7.52 4.44
N GLU A 81 1.86 -7.63 5.38
CA GLU A 81 2.15 -8.92 6.03
C GLU A 81 1.12 -9.26 7.13
N GLN A 82 0.52 -8.24 7.74
CA GLN A 82 -0.55 -8.35 8.75
C GLN A 82 -0.27 -9.45 9.81
N PRO A 83 0.86 -9.36 10.55
CA PRO A 83 1.23 -10.40 11.50
C PRO A 83 0.27 -10.44 12.70
N ASP A 84 0.07 -11.64 13.25
CA ASP A 84 -0.77 -11.85 14.45
C ASP A 84 -0.33 -10.99 15.65
N SER A 85 0.95 -10.61 15.73
CA SER A 85 1.49 -9.82 16.84
C SER A 85 2.47 -8.74 16.38
N ILE A 86 2.00 -7.49 16.40
CA ILE A 86 2.86 -6.30 16.20
C ILE A 86 3.97 -6.21 17.26
N LYS A 87 3.77 -6.75 18.47
CA LYS A 87 4.84 -6.82 19.49
C LYS A 87 6.03 -7.61 18.97
N ARG A 88 5.77 -8.79 18.41
CA ARG A 88 6.82 -9.69 17.90
C ARG A 88 7.50 -9.07 16.69
N ALA A 89 6.72 -8.48 15.78
CA ALA A 89 7.28 -7.79 14.62
C ALA A 89 8.18 -6.60 14.99
N ALA A 90 7.79 -5.80 15.99
CA ALA A 90 8.62 -4.71 16.50
C ALA A 90 9.91 -5.22 17.18
N ALA A 91 9.81 -6.32 17.94
CA ALA A 91 10.98 -6.96 18.54
C ALA A 91 11.97 -7.50 17.50
N ASN A 92 11.48 -8.08 16.40
CA ASN A 92 12.33 -8.55 15.29
C ASN A 92 13.06 -7.40 14.58
N LEU A 93 12.53 -6.18 14.65
CA LEU A 93 13.15 -4.96 14.14
C LEU A 93 13.96 -4.21 15.21
N GLU A 94 14.10 -4.79 16.41
CA GLU A 94 14.82 -4.19 17.55
C GLU A 94 14.31 -2.79 17.94
N ILE A 95 13.00 -2.54 17.79
CA ILE A 95 12.36 -1.27 18.14
C ILE A 95 11.18 -1.43 19.09
N ASP A 96 10.88 -0.36 19.82
CA ASP A 96 9.67 -0.29 20.61
C ASP A 96 8.40 -0.18 19.73
N ARG A 97 7.26 -0.69 20.23
CA ARG A 97 5.97 -0.64 19.53
C ARG A 97 5.53 0.77 19.20
N SER A 98 5.77 1.75 20.09
CA SER A 98 5.41 3.14 19.84
C SER A 98 6.18 3.70 18.63
N THR A 99 7.46 3.34 18.51
CA THR A 99 8.30 3.73 17.38
C THR A 99 7.87 3.05 16.09
N PHE A 100 7.46 1.78 16.16
CA PHE A 100 6.90 1.05 15.03
C PHE A 100 5.67 1.78 14.44
N TYR A 101 4.64 2.04 15.26
CA TYR A 101 3.43 2.73 14.79
C TYR A 101 3.71 4.15 14.30
N ARG A 102 4.57 4.89 15.00
CA ARG A 102 4.98 6.24 14.58
C ARG A 102 5.64 6.22 13.19
N ARG A 103 6.53 5.26 12.94
CA ARG A 103 7.22 5.11 11.63
C ARG A 103 6.23 4.72 10.53
N ALA A 104 5.34 3.76 10.77
CA ALA A 104 4.32 3.35 9.82
C ALA A 104 3.38 4.51 9.46
N ASN A 105 2.87 5.24 10.47
CA ASN A 105 1.99 6.39 10.24
C ASN A 105 2.70 7.54 9.53
N ALA A 106 3.96 7.83 9.89
CA ALA A 106 4.74 8.87 9.22
C ALA A 106 4.99 8.51 7.74
N PHE A 107 5.22 7.24 7.43
CA PHE A 107 5.36 6.77 6.04
C PHE A 107 4.03 6.93 5.28
N ALA A 108 2.91 6.45 5.86
CA ALA A 108 1.59 6.55 5.25
C ALA A 108 1.20 8.01 4.93
N LYS A 109 1.45 8.95 5.87
CA LYS A 109 1.20 10.39 5.65
C LYS A 109 2.02 10.96 4.49
N LYS A 110 3.30 10.59 4.40
CA LYS A 110 4.18 11.03 3.31
C LYS A 110 3.73 10.48 1.97
N ALA A 111 3.40 9.18 1.90
CA ALA A 111 2.89 8.56 0.68
C ALA A 111 1.57 9.22 0.25
N TYR A 112 0.67 9.51 1.20
CA TYR A 112 -0.59 10.18 0.93
C TYR A 112 -0.40 11.61 0.40
N SER A 113 0.60 12.34 0.91
CA SER A 113 0.96 13.65 0.38
C SER A 113 1.56 13.54 -1.03
N MET A 114 2.47 12.60 -1.24
CA MET A 114 3.19 12.42 -2.50
C MET A 114 2.27 12.01 -3.65
N ARG A 115 1.21 11.23 -3.37
CA ARG A 115 0.20 10.87 -4.39
C ARG A 115 -0.41 12.11 -5.05
N GLY A 116 -0.63 13.19 -4.29
CA GLY A 116 -1.21 14.42 -4.80
C GLY A 116 -0.26 15.12 -5.79
N SER A 117 1.02 15.17 -5.45
CA SER A 117 2.07 15.68 -6.33
C SER A 117 2.23 14.84 -7.60
N LEU A 118 2.20 13.51 -7.48
CA LEU A 118 2.27 12.60 -8.63
C LEU A 118 1.07 12.75 -9.56
N LYS A 119 -0.14 12.87 -8.98
CA LYS A 119 -1.36 13.11 -9.74
C LYS A 119 -1.29 14.43 -10.51
N ALA A 120 -0.88 15.51 -9.84
CA ALA A 120 -0.71 16.81 -10.49
C ALA A 120 0.32 16.77 -11.62
N ALA A 121 1.47 16.14 -11.39
CA ALA A 121 2.51 15.99 -12.41
C ALA A 121 2.03 15.18 -13.61
N HIS A 122 1.31 14.07 -13.37
CA HIS A 122 0.76 13.24 -14.44
C HIS A 122 -0.27 13.99 -15.29
N HIS A 123 -1.13 14.79 -14.68
CA HIS A 123 -2.10 15.61 -15.43
C HIS A 123 -1.40 16.69 -16.26
N ALA A 124 -0.41 17.39 -15.68
CA ALA A 124 0.36 18.40 -16.41
C ALA A 124 1.12 17.82 -17.61
N MET A 125 1.73 16.63 -17.47
CA MET A 125 2.40 15.95 -18.57
C MET A 125 1.42 15.58 -19.69
N ALA A 126 0.25 15.05 -19.33
CA ALA A 126 -0.78 14.71 -20.31
C ALA A 126 -1.31 15.93 -21.07
N GLU A 127 -1.34 17.11 -20.44
CA GLU A 127 -1.73 18.37 -21.09
C GLU A 127 -0.65 18.88 -22.05
N CYS A 128 0.65 18.77 -21.71
CA CYS A 128 1.75 19.14 -22.61
C CYS A 128 1.84 18.23 -23.84
N ASP A 129 1.72 16.91 -23.66
CA ASP A 129 1.81 15.94 -24.77
C ASP A 129 0.72 16.15 -25.84
N LEU A 130 -0.40 16.79 -25.48
CA LEU A 130 -1.48 17.14 -26.42
C LEU A 130 -1.19 18.42 -27.22
N VAL A 131 -0.32 19.30 -26.72
CA VAL A 131 0.05 20.56 -27.39
C VAL A 131 1.13 20.34 -28.44
N ASP A 132 1.99 19.32 -28.27
CA ASP A 132 3.06 18.99 -29.22
C ASP A 132 2.59 18.09 -30.39
N ALA A 133 1.30 17.74 -30.44
CA ALA A 133 0.71 16.84 -31.43
C ALA A 133 -0.10 17.56 -32.54
N ASP A 134 -0.19 18.88 -32.49
CA ASP A 134 -0.79 19.77 -33.51
C ASP A 134 0.28 20.57 -34.27
#